data_AF-M9UWV0-F1
#
_entry.id   AF-M9UWV0-F1
#
_cell.length_a   1.000
_cell.length_b   1.000
_cell.length_c   1.000
_cell.angle_alpha   90.00
_cell.angle_beta   90.00
_cell.angle_gamma   90.00
#
_symmetry.space_group_name_H-M   'P 1'
#
loop_
_entity.id
_entity.type
_entity.pdbx_description
1 polymer ?
#
loop_
_entity_poly.entity_id
_entity_poly.type
_entity_poly.pdbx_seq_one_letter_code
_entity_poly.pdbx_strand_id
1 'polypeptide(L)'
;MSSPTQPRPITRISRSASGTGRALQKGQQTKAVIVEAALGLATHIGLEGLSIGALADITGMSKSGVFAHFGSREELQISVIREYHTRFEPRPRWTWRPSMRCIPSAGS
;
A
#
# COMPACT_ATOMS: atom_id res chain seq x y z
N MET A 1 -37.18 47.57 30.57
CA MET A 1 -35.70 47.40 30.50
C MET A 1 -35.34 46.08 31.16
N SER A 2 -35.19 44.98 30.42
CA SER A 2 -34.59 43.72 30.90
C SER A 2 -34.30 42.84 29.68
N SER A 3 -33.03 42.69 29.34
CA SER A 3 -32.55 41.77 28.29
C SER A 3 -32.30 40.38 28.89
N PRO A 4 -32.66 39.27 28.21
CA PRO A 4 -32.26 37.95 28.67
C PRO A 4 -30.80 37.69 28.29
N THR A 5 -29.99 37.33 29.29
CA THR A 5 -28.62 36.84 29.13
C THR A 5 -28.62 35.52 28.36
N GLN A 6 -28.08 35.51 27.14
CA GLN A 6 -27.80 34.26 26.44
C GLN A 6 -26.56 33.56 27.02
N PRO A 7 -26.58 32.21 27.15
CA PRO A 7 -25.40 31.44 27.51
C PRO A 7 -24.43 31.32 26.31
N ARG A 8 -23.15 31.45 26.61
CA ARG A 8 -22.04 31.40 25.64
C ARG A 8 -21.67 29.95 25.31
N PRO A 9 -21.46 29.59 24.02
CA PRO A 9 -21.06 28.24 23.65
C PRO A 9 -19.59 28.00 24.01
N ILE A 10 -19.34 26.99 24.85
CA ILE A 10 -17.99 26.47 25.10
C ILE A 10 -17.64 25.55 23.93
N THR A 11 -16.88 26.06 22.96
CA THR A 11 -16.35 25.26 21.87
C THR A 11 -15.37 24.22 22.42
N ARG A 12 -15.85 22.98 22.58
CA ARG A 12 -15.00 21.83 22.92
C ARG A 12 -14.20 21.44 21.68
N ILE A 13 -12.97 21.92 21.58
CA ILE A 13 -12.01 21.55 20.53
C ILE A 13 -11.80 20.03 20.57
N SER A 14 -12.34 19.30 19.59
CA SER A 14 -12.18 17.86 19.45
C SER A 14 -10.76 17.53 18.97
N ARG A 15 -9.93 16.97 19.85
CA ARG A 15 -8.54 16.57 19.54
C ARG A 15 -8.44 15.18 18.88
N SER A 16 -9.24 14.87 17.85
CA SER A 16 -9.28 13.51 17.28
C SER A 16 -8.70 13.34 15.87
N ALA A 17 -8.06 14.36 15.29
CA ALA A 17 -7.50 14.24 13.93
C ALA A 17 -6.07 13.64 13.87
N SER A 18 -5.26 13.71 14.94
CA SER A 18 -3.85 13.28 14.92
C SER A 18 -3.62 11.78 15.15
N GLY A 19 -4.66 11.04 15.56
CA GLY A 19 -4.59 9.59 15.77
C GLY A 19 -4.70 8.79 14.46
N THR A 20 -5.54 9.26 13.54
CA THR A 20 -5.84 8.57 12.28
C THR A 20 -4.60 8.45 11.39
N GLY A 21 -3.78 9.50 11.28
CA GLY A 21 -2.55 9.46 10.46
C GLY A 21 -1.53 8.42 10.92
N ARG A 22 -1.34 8.25 12.24
CA ARG A 22 -0.44 7.23 12.81
C ARG A 22 -1.00 5.82 12.67
N ALA A 23 -2.32 5.65 12.81
CA ALA A 23 -2.99 4.38 12.59
C ALA A 23 -2.91 3.95 11.12
N LEU A 24 -3.06 4.89 10.18
CA LEU A 24 -2.91 4.65 8.74
C LEU A 24 -1.47 4.25 8.39
N GLN A 25 -0.46 4.95 8.91
CA GLN A 25 0.95 4.58 8.69
C GLN A 25 1.26 3.17 9.22
N LYS A 26 0.83 2.84 10.44
CA LYS A 26 0.97 1.48 10.98
C LYS A 26 0.25 0.44 10.10
N GLY A 27 -0.98 0.73 9.66
CA GLY A 27 -1.73 -0.17 8.79
C GLY A 27 -1.05 -0.43 7.45
N GLN A 28 -0.44 0.59 6.85
CA GLN A 28 0.34 0.45 5.62
C GLN A 28 1.63 -0.36 5.84
N GLN A 29 2.32 -0.14 6.97
CA GLN A 29 3.50 -0.93 7.35
C GLN A 29 3.14 -2.41 7.49
N THR A 30 2.06 -2.72 8.21
CA THR A 30 1.58 -4.09 8.39
C THR A 30 1.17 -4.71 7.05
N LYS A 31 0.48 -3.95 6.19
CA LYS A 31 0.11 -4.43 4.85
C LYS A 31 1.34 -4.80 4.03
N ALA A 32 2.40 -3.98 4.06
CA ALA A 32 3.64 -4.26 3.34
C ALA A 32 4.31 -5.56 3.83
N VAL A 33 4.35 -5.80 5.14
CA VAL A 33 4.87 -7.05 5.73
C VAL A 33 4.08 -8.27 5.24
N ILE A 34 2.74 -8.18 5.21
CA ILE A 34 1.90 -9.29 4.74
C ILE A 34 2.14 -9.56 3.25
N VAL A 35 2.24 -8.52 2.42
CA VAL A 35 2.50 -8.67 0.98
C VAL A 35 3.89 -9.28 0.73
N GLU A 36 4.91 -8.90 1.49
CA GLU A 36 6.25 -9.49 1.38
C GLU A 36 6.25 -10.99 1.71
N ALA A 37 5.64 -11.38 2.82
CA ALA A 37 5.48 -12.80 3.18
C ALA A 37 4.71 -13.56 2.10
N ALA A 38 3.69 -12.94 1.53
CA ALA A 38 2.89 -13.53 0.46
C ALA A 38 3.65 -13.72 -0.85
N LEU A 39 4.51 -12.79 -1.24
CA LEU A 39 5.42 -12.96 -2.38
C LEU A 39 6.38 -14.14 -2.16
N GLY A 40 6.93 -14.27 -0.96
CA GLY A 40 7.79 -15.40 -0.59
C GLY A 40 7.06 -16.74 -0.68
N LEU A 41 5.82 -16.81 -0.19
CA LEU A 41 4.98 -18.00 -0.33
C LEU A 41 4.65 -18.32 -1.79
N ALA A 42 4.21 -17.30 -2.55
CA ALA A 42 3.81 -17.47 -3.95
C ALA A 42 4.91 -18.10 -4.81
N THR A 43 6.17 -17.75 -4.54
CA THR A 43 7.33 -18.30 -5.28
C THR A 43 7.65 -19.75 -4.96
N HIS A 44 7.26 -20.25 -3.77
CA HIS A 44 7.55 -21.62 -3.34
C HIS A 44 6.41 -22.61 -3.64
N ILE A 45 5.16 -22.21 -3.39
CA ILE A 45 3.99 -23.11 -3.49
C ILE A 45 2.97 -22.66 -4.53
N GLY A 46 3.18 -21.50 -5.17
CA GLY A 46 2.22 -20.90 -6.10
C GLY A 46 1.10 -20.11 -5.42
N LEU A 47 0.24 -19.48 -6.24
CA LEU A 47 -0.91 -18.68 -5.77
C LEU A 47 -2.04 -19.53 -5.16
N GLU A 48 -2.10 -20.81 -5.48
CA GLU A 48 -3.11 -21.74 -4.95
C GLU A 48 -2.90 -22.02 -3.45
N GLY A 49 -1.64 -22.03 -3.00
CA GLY A 49 -1.28 -22.17 -1.59
C GLY A 49 -1.43 -20.88 -0.78
N LEU A 50 -1.70 -19.75 -1.44
CA LEU A 50 -1.87 -18.45 -0.79
C LEU A 50 -3.27 -18.31 -0.19
N SER A 51 -3.30 -18.26 1.15
CA SER A 51 -4.54 -18.08 1.90
C SER A 51 -4.33 -17.14 3.09
N ILE A 52 -5.44 -16.57 3.57
CA ILE A 52 -5.46 -15.73 4.78
C ILE A 52 -4.89 -16.49 6.00
N GLY A 53 -5.16 -17.80 6.08
CA GLY A 53 -4.64 -18.65 7.15
C GLY A 53 -3.14 -18.85 7.07
N ALA A 54 -2.63 -19.27 5.92
CA ALA A 54 -1.20 -19.47 5.73
C ALA A 54 -0.40 -18.19 5.98
N LEU A 55 -0.94 -17.02 5.62
CA LEU A 55 -0.30 -15.75 5.90
C LEU A 55 -0.39 -15.33 7.35
N ALA A 56 -1.52 -15.57 8.01
CA ALA A 56 -1.63 -15.36 9.46
C ALA A 56 -0.55 -16.16 10.21
N ASP A 57 -0.36 -17.42 9.84
CA ASP A 57 0.63 -18.31 10.47
C ASP A 57 2.07 -17.81 10.27
N ILE A 58 2.42 -17.33 9.07
CA ILE A 58 3.78 -16.85 8.76
C ILE A 58 4.06 -15.47 9.31
N THR A 59 3.08 -14.56 9.23
CA THR A 59 3.22 -13.18 9.70
C THR A 59 3.04 -13.05 11.22
N GLY A 60 2.63 -14.14 11.90
CA GLY A 60 2.31 -14.13 13.33
C GLY A 60 1.07 -13.30 13.66
N MET A 61 0.24 -13.00 12.68
CA MET A 61 -0.98 -12.21 12.83
C MET A 61 -2.19 -13.11 13.02
N SER A 62 -3.27 -12.57 13.59
CA SER A 62 -4.55 -13.28 13.59
C SER A 62 -5.16 -13.29 12.18
N LYS A 63 -5.90 -14.36 11.84
CA LYS A 63 -6.66 -14.43 10.58
C LYS A 63 -7.55 -13.20 10.37
N SER A 64 -8.22 -12.74 11.43
CA SER A 64 -9.06 -11.53 11.39
C SER A 64 -8.25 -10.24 11.16
N GLY A 65 -7.02 -10.16 11.67
CA GLY A 65 -6.12 -9.03 11.42
C GLY A 65 -5.66 -8.97 9.96
N VAL A 66 -5.29 -10.11 9.38
CA VAL A 66 -4.96 -10.20 7.94
C VAL A 66 -6.21 -9.89 7.10
N PHE A 67 -7.36 -10.46 7.45
CA PHE A 67 -8.64 -10.20 6.79
C PHE A 67 -9.03 -8.71 6.83
N ALA A 68 -8.73 -7.97 7.90
CA ALA A 68 -9.01 -6.54 7.98
C ALA A 68 -8.19 -5.70 6.98
N HIS A 69 -7.05 -6.20 6.49
CA HIS A 69 -6.21 -5.51 5.52
C HIS A 69 -6.57 -5.80 4.06
N PHE A 70 -7.09 -7.00 3.77
CA PHE A 70 -7.35 -7.46 2.39
C PHE A 70 -8.81 -7.76 2.10
N GLY A 71 -9.64 -8.03 3.10
CA GLY A 71 -11.09 -8.25 2.97
C GLY A 71 -11.51 -9.59 2.35
N SER A 72 -10.71 -10.16 1.43
CA SER A 72 -10.97 -11.49 0.88
C SER A 72 -9.67 -12.18 0.46
N ARG A 73 -9.76 -13.48 0.17
CA ARG A 73 -8.64 -14.25 -0.38
C ARG A 73 -8.29 -13.75 -1.79
N GLU A 74 -9.30 -13.46 -2.60
CA GLU A 74 -9.14 -13.01 -3.98
C GLU A 74 -8.46 -11.64 -4.02
N GLU A 75 -8.87 -10.69 -3.17
CA GLU A 75 -8.26 -9.36 -3.09
C GLU A 75 -6.81 -9.43 -2.58
N LEU A 76 -6.52 -10.40 -1.70
CA LEU A 76 -5.16 -10.70 -1.29
C LEU A 76 -4.31 -11.18 -2.48
N GLN A 77 -4.80 -12.17 -3.23
CA GLN A 77 -4.09 -12.70 -4.40
C GLN A 77 -3.85 -11.59 -5.44
N ILE A 78 -4.86 -10.76 -5.72
CA ILE A 78 -4.75 -9.61 -6.61
C ILE A 78 -3.69 -8.62 -6.11
N SER A 79 -3.70 -8.30 -4.81
CA SER A 79 -2.71 -7.39 -4.20
C SER A 79 -1.28 -7.91 -4.37
N VAL A 80 -1.06 -9.20 -4.17
CA VAL A 80 0.26 -9.85 -4.32
C VAL A 80 0.72 -9.82 -5.78
N ILE A 81 -0.15 -10.13 -6.72
CA ILE A 81 0.16 -10.09 -8.16
C ILE A 81 0.49 -8.66 -8.59
N ARG A 82 -0.28 -7.67 -8.15
CA ARG A 82 -0.01 -6.25 -8.45
C ARG A 82 1.34 -5.82 -7.90
N GLU A 83 1.64 -6.15 -6.64
CA GLU A 83 2.93 -5.84 -6.05
C GLU A 83 4.07 -6.54 -6.80
N TYR A 84 3.89 -7.81 -7.18
CA TYR A 84 4.85 -8.53 -8.00
C TYR A 84 5.12 -7.77 -9.30
N HIS A 85 4.08 -7.35 -10.02
CA HIS A 85 4.22 -6.56 -11.25
C HIS A 85 4.87 -5.20 -11.04
N THR A 86 4.62 -4.52 -9.91
CA THR A 86 5.28 -3.25 -9.60
C THR A 86 6.76 -3.43 -9.26
N ARG A 87 7.12 -4.47 -8.50
CA ARG A 87 8.52 -4.76 -8.14
C ARG A 87 9.31 -5.34 -9.30
N PHE A 88 8.65 -6.14 -10.12
CA PHE A 88 9.21 -6.83 -11.28
C PHE A 88 8.72 -6.24 -12.59
N GLU A 89 8.38 -4.95 -12.64
CA GLU A 89 8.28 -4.26 -13.92
C GLU A 89 9.68 -4.36 -14.53
N PRO A 90 9.87 -5.16 -15.59
CA PRO A 90 11.18 -5.28 -16.18
C PRO A 90 11.42 -3.93 -16.82
N ARG A 91 12.21 -3.07 -16.18
CA ARG A 91 12.84 -1.97 -16.90
C ARG A 91 13.42 -2.62 -18.15
N PRO A 92 12.91 -2.34 -19.36
CA PRO A 92 13.38 -3.02 -20.54
C PRO A 92 14.87 -2.76 -20.60
N ARG A 93 15.66 -3.83 -20.50
CA ARG A 93 17.13 -3.79 -20.55
C ARG A 93 17.61 -3.01 -21.78
N TRP A 94 16.77 -2.98 -22.81
CA TRP A 94 16.88 -2.10 -23.97
C TRP A 94 15.99 -0.86 -23.82
N THR A 95 16.46 0.13 -23.07
CA THR A 95 16.05 1.51 -23.35
C THR A 95 16.86 1.95 -24.57
N TRP A 96 16.30 1.73 -25.76
CA TRP A 96 16.83 2.31 -27.00
C TRP A 96 16.94 3.83 -26.81
N ARG A 97 18.17 4.36 -26.86
CA ARG A 97 18.42 5.81 -26.96
C ARG A 97 18.29 6.16 -28.44
N PRO A 98 17.32 6.98 -28.88
CA PRO A 98 17.42 7.58 -30.20
C PRO A 98 18.73 8.36 -30.22
N SER A 99 19.58 8.03 -31.19
CA SER A 99 20.86 8.70 -31.44
C SER A 99 20.64 10.21 -31.48
N MET A 100 21.29 10.91 -30.54
CA MET A 100 21.50 12.33 -30.73
C MET A 100 22.42 12.52 -31.94
N ARG A 101 21.93 13.36 -32.86
CA ARG A 101 22.68 14.41 -33.56
C ARG A 101 23.42 13.99 -34.83
N CYS A 102 22.75 14.13 -35.97
CA CYS A 102 23.43 14.53 -37.20
C CYS A 102 23.87 16.00 -37.02
N ILE A 103 25.17 16.26 -36.92
CA ILE A 103 25.76 17.59 -37.10
C ILE A 103 26.09 17.68 -38.59
N PRO A 104 25.43 18.52 -39.41
CA PRO A 104 25.95 18.79 -40.73
C PRO A 104 27.27 19.56 -40.58
N SER A 105 28.34 18.94 -41.07
CA SER A 105 29.67 19.52 -41.15
C SER A 105 29.62 20.79 -41.99
N ALA A 106 30.12 21.89 -41.42
CA ALA A 106 30.46 23.08 -42.18
C ALA A 106 31.41 22.68 -43.31
N GLY A 107 31.03 22.99 -44.55
CA GLY A 107 31.79 22.69 -45.74
C GLY A 107 31.64 23.80 -46.76
N SER A 108 32.57 24.74 -46.68
CA SER A 108 33.07 25.72 -47.69
C SER A 108 32.12 26.79 -48.20
#